data_AF-A0A1F5DL65-F1
#
_entry.id   AF-A0A1F5DL65-F1
#
_cell.length_a   1.000
_cell.length_b   1.000
_cell.length_c   1.000
_cell.angle_alpha   90.00
_cell.angle_beta   90.00
_cell.angle_gamma   90.00
#
_symmetry.space_group_name_H-M   'P 1'
#
loop_
_entity.id
_entity.type
_entity.pdbx_description
1 polymer ?
#
loop_
_entity_poly.entity_id
_entity_poly.type
_entity_poly.pdbx_seq_one_letter_code
_entity_poly.pdbx_strand_id
1 'polypeptide(L)'
;MQILAVDGQNPRAILSIFNELEKIIKEDMRIEYNENVKFYETVVDYHIYTENNPRKMIEDVSKQDEIAEAFTEILKIPVSPFTLRYASKNILPNGPEWIDVRLEPFVKRADKIYSFNLVYRSVDGENVKTILESVEDIIKQLVERIHS
;
A
#
# COMPACT_ATOMS: atom_id res chain seq x y z
N MET A 1 -4.94 10.57 22.86
CA MET A 1 -4.73 10.50 21.41
C MET A 1 -5.02 9.08 20.98
N GLN A 2 -6.03 8.88 20.13
CA GLN A 2 -6.48 7.56 19.68
C GLN A 2 -6.22 7.42 18.17
N ILE A 3 -5.81 6.21 17.76
CA ILE A 3 -5.63 5.79 16.38
C ILE A 3 -6.55 4.58 16.19
N LEU A 4 -7.36 4.60 15.13
CA LEU A 4 -8.18 3.47 14.72
C LEU A 4 -7.55 2.85 13.47
N ALA A 5 -7.12 1.60 13.55
CA ALA A 5 -6.39 0.94 12.48
C ALA A 5 -6.86 -0.49 12.27
N VAL A 6 -6.94 -0.90 11.00
CA VAL A 6 -7.17 -2.29 10.59
C VAL A 6 -6.10 -2.68 9.57
N ASP A 7 -5.62 -3.91 9.69
CA ASP A 7 -4.60 -4.52 8.83
C ASP A 7 -5.12 -5.88 8.34
N GLY A 8 -4.80 -6.23 7.09
CA GLY A 8 -5.11 -7.54 6.55
C GLY A 8 -4.78 -7.71 5.06
N GLN A 9 -5.15 -8.87 4.54
CA GLN A 9 -4.85 -9.27 3.16
C GLN A 9 -6.03 -9.24 2.19
N ASN A 10 -7.24 -9.03 2.70
CA ASN A 10 -8.45 -8.99 1.89
C ASN A 10 -9.11 -7.64 2.11
N PRO A 11 -9.08 -6.72 1.13
CA PRO A 11 -9.66 -5.38 1.26
C PRO A 11 -11.11 -5.38 1.77
N ARG A 12 -11.93 -6.32 1.30
CA ARG A 12 -13.34 -6.44 1.73
C ARG A 12 -13.48 -6.89 3.18
N ALA A 13 -12.61 -7.81 3.61
CA ALA A 13 -12.58 -8.25 5.01
C ALA A 13 -12.09 -7.11 5.93
N ILE A 14 -11.06 -6.37 5.50
CA ILE A 14 -10.55 -5.20 6.22
C ILE A 14 -11.64 -4.15 6.38
N LEU A 15 -12.38 -3.83 5.30
CA LEU A 15 -13.52 -2.91 5.35
C LEU A 15 -14.62 -3.39 6.31
N SER A 16 -14.96 -4.68 6.27
CA SER A 16 -15.93 -5.27 7.19
C SER A 16 -15.51 -5.13 8.65
N ILE A 17 -14.23 -5.42 8.95
CA ILE A 17 -13.66 -5.31 10.30
C ILE A 17 -13.62 -3.84 10.73
N PHE A 18 -13.29 -2.92 9.83
CA PHE A 18 -13.28 -1.48 10.10
C PHE A 18 -14.67 -1.01 10.53
N ASN A 19 -15.70 -1.38 9.76
CA ASN A 19 -17.10 -1.04 10.08
C ASN A 19 -17.57 -1.69 11.40
N GLU A 20 -17.15 -2.92 11.68
CA GLU A 20 -17.49 -3.61 12.93
C GLU A 20 -16.80 -2.95 14.14
N LEU A 21 -15.54 -2.54 14.00
CA LEU A 21 -14.79 -1.84 15.03
C LEU A 21 -15.44 -0.48 15.36
N GLU A 22 -15.81 0.30 14.33
CA GLU A 22 -16.55 1.55 14.52
C GLU A 22 -17.87 1.32 15.26
N LYS A 23 -18.59 0.25 14.90
CA LYS A 23 -19.85 -0.12 15.53
C LYS A 23 -19.66 -0.46 17.01
N ILE A 24 -18.69 -1.30 17.36
CA ILE A 24 -18.39 -1.69 18.75
C ILE A 24 -18.05 -0.46 19.60
N ILE A 25 -17.20 0.44 19.09
CA ILE A 25 -16.80 1.64 19.84
C ILE A 25 -18.00 2.56 20.09
N LYS A 26 -18.85 2.73 19.07
CA LYS A 26 -20.00 3.62 19.16
C LYS A 26 -21.14 3.04 19.99
N GLU A 27 -21.50 1.79 19.76
CA GLU A 27 -22.69 1.15 20.33
C GLU A 27 -22.40 0.51 21.69
N ASP A 28 -21.32 -0.26 21.80
CA ASP A 28 -21.02 -1.03 23.00
C ASP A 28 -20.24 -0.21 24.02
N MET A 29 -19.25 0.57 23.56
CA MET A 29 -18.41 1.39 24.44
C MET A 29 -18.99 2.78 24.70
N ARG A 30 -19.96 3.23 23.89
CA ARG A 30 -20.57 4.58 23.96
C ARG A 30 -19.52 5.70 23.92
N ILE A 31 -18.42 5.47 23.21
CA ILE A 31 -17.36 6.46 23.03
C ILE A 31 -17.67 7.23 21.75
N GLU A 32 -17.91 8.53 21.86
CA GLU A 32 -17.87 9.42 20.70
C GLU A 32 -16.41 9.66 20.31
N TYR A 33 -15.89 8.84 19.40
CA TYR A 33 -14.47 8.88 19.00
C TYR A 33 -14.17 9.96 17.95
N ASN A 34 -15.20 10.47 17.27
CA ASN A 34 -15.08 11.49 16.23
C ASN A 34 -14.37 12.77 16.73
N GLU A 35 -14.41 13.09 18.03
CA GLU A 35 -13.79 14.29 18.58
C GLU A 35 -12.32 14.10 19.03
N ASN A 36 -11.84 12.85 19.16
CA ASN A 36 -10.53 12.54 19.76
C ASN A 36 -9.61 11.63 18.92
N VAL A 37 -10.08 11.17 17.75
CA VAL A 37 -9.27 10.42 16.79
C VAL A 37 -8.34 11.38 16.06
N LYS A 38 -7.04 11.07 16.06
CA LYS A 38 -6.05 11.86 15.31
C LYS A 38 -6.10 11.59 13.82
N PHE A 39 -6.29 10.31 13.46
CA PHE A 39 -6.52 9.83 12.11
C PHE A 39 -6.99 8.38 12.15
N TYR A 40 -7.59 7.96 11.05
CA TYR A 40 -7.93 6.59 10.71
C TYR A 40 -6.83 6.04 9.81
N GLU A 41 -6.51 4.76 9.97
CA GLU A 41 -5.49 4.08 9.16
C GLU A 41 -6.03 2.77 8.60
N THR A 42 -5.65 2.47 7.37
CA THR A 42 -5.73 1.13 6.82
C THR A 42 -4.36 0.68 6.31
N VAL A 43 -4.06 -0.59 6.53
CA VAL A 43 -2.93 -1.28 5.91
C VAL A 43 -3.49 -2.44 5.09
N VAL A 44 -3.06 -2.55 3.84
CA VAL A 44 -3.50 -3.61 2.93
C VAL A 44 -2.28 -4.30 2.35
N ASP A 45 -2.19 -5.61 2.52
CA ASP A 45 -1.15 -6.47 1.93
C ASP A 45 -1.77 -7.48 0.96
N TYR A 46 -1.54 -7.33 -0.34
CA TYR A 46 -2.20 -8.14 -1.36
C TYR A 46 -1.20 -8.85 -2.28
N HIS A 47 -1.46 -10.13 -2.59
CA HIS A 47 -0.68 -10.88 -3.58
C HIS A 47 -1.45 -11.01 -4.88
N ILE A 48 -0.81 -10.63 -5.99
CA ILE A 48 -1.44 -10.56 -7.31
C ILE A 48 -0.73 -11.55 -8.23
N TYR A 49 -1.48 -12.53 -8.73
CA TYR A 49 -0.98 -13.41 -9.78
C TYR A 49 -1.00 -12.70 -11.13
N THR A 50 0.08 -12.86 -11.89
CA THR A 50 0.23 -12.27 -13.23
C THR A 50 0.91 -13.26 -14.17
N GLU A 51 0.57 -13.18 -15.47
CA GLU A 51 1.27 -13.94 -16.50
C GLU A 51 2.63 -13.32 -16.86
N ASN A 52 2.73 -11.98 -16.80
CA ASN A 52 3.97 -11.24 -16.97
C ASN A 52 4.91 -11.43 -15.77
N ASN A 53 6.22 -11.38 -16.01
CA ASN A 53 7.23 -11.52 -14.97
C ASN A 53 7.39 -10.20 -14.18
N PRO A 54 6.94 -10.13 -12.90
CA PRO A 54 7.00 -8.91 -12.09
C PRO A 54 8.38 -8.27 -12.02
N ARG A 55 9.42 -9.10 -11.85
CA ARG A 55 10.80 -8.65 -11.73
C ARG A 55 11.26 -7.90 -12.98
N LYS A 56 10.96 -8.44 -14.16
CA LYS A 56 11.28 -7.81 -15.44
C LYS A 56 10.49 -6.52 -15.65
N MET A 57 9.20 -6.53 -15.34
CA MET A 57 8.36 -5.34 -15.54
C MET A 57 8.84 -4.16 -14.68
N ILE A 58 9.23 -4.41 -13.42
CA ILE A 58 9.77 -3.34 -12.56
C ILE A 58 11.15 -2.87 -13.05
N GLU A 59 12.00 -3.78 -13.49
CA GLU A 59 13.28 -3.42 -14.11
C GLU A 59 13.09 -2.57 -15.37
N ASP A 60 12.08 -2.89 -16.18
CA ASP A 60 11.75 -2.16 -17.40
C ASP A 60 11.25 -0.74 -17.14
N VAL A 61 10.46 -0.54 -16.07
CA VAL A 61 9.99 0.78 -15.63
C VAL A 61 11.15 1.68 -15.19
N SER A 62 12.23 1.10 -14.68
CA SER A 62 13.40 1.81 -14.18
C SER A 62 14.59 1.75 -15.15
N LYS A 63 14.36 1.58 -16.45
CA LYS A 63 15.42 1.66 -17.46
C LYS A 63 16.13 3.01 -17.38
N GLN A 64 17.47 2.97 -17.33
CA GLN A 64 18.36 4.13 -17.18
C GLN A 64 18.38 4.75 -15.77
N ASP A 65 18.28 3.92 -14.72
CA ASP A 65 18.50 4.37 -13.35
C ASP A 65 20.01 4.49 -13.05
N GLU A 66 20.54 5.72 -13.13
CA GLU A 66 21.94 6.04 -12.76
C GLU A 66 22.30 5.57 -11.33
N ILE A 67 21.31 5.47 -10.44
CA ILE A 67 21.53 4.97 -9.08
C ILE A 67 21.81 3.46 -9.11
N ALA A 68 21.12 2.70 -9.96
CA ALA A 68 21.37 1.27 -10.11
C ALA A 68 22.77 0.98 -10.65
N GLU A 69 23.28 1.83 -11.55
CA GLU A 69 24.67 1.76 -12.03
C GLU A 69 25.67 2.01 -10.89
N ALA A 70 25.48 3.08 -10.11
CA ALA A 70 26.32 3.38 -8.96
C ALA A 70 26.30 2.25 -7.92
N PHE A 71 25.14 1.64 -7.67
CA PHE A 71 25.04 0.49 -6.76
C PHE A 71 25.77 -0.74 -7.32
N THR A 72 25.69 -0.99 -8.62
CA THR A 72 26.44 -2.07 -9.29
C THR A 72 27.94 -1.87 -9.12
N GLU A 73 28.44 -0.63 -9.25
CA GLU A 73 29.85 -0.30 -9.03
C GLU A 73 30.30 -0.50 -7.58
N ILE A 74 29.46 -0.16 -6.60
CA ILE A 74 29.76 -0.33 -5.17
C ILE A 74 29.73 -1.80 -4.77
N LEU A 75 28.68 -2.52 -5.17
CA LEU A 75 28.43 -3.91 -4.77
C LEU A 75 29.23 -4.92 -5.57
N LYS A 76 29.79 -4.52 -6.71
CA LYS A 76 30.52 -5.40 -7.66
C LYS A 76 29.66 -6.56 -8.19
N ILE A 77 28.34 -6.39 -8.20
CA ILE A 77 27.35 -7.34 -8.70
C ILE A 77 26.29 -6.53 -9.45
N PRO A 78 25.84 -6.97 -10.64
CA PRO A 78 24.76 -6.30 -11.36
C PRO A 78 23.48 -6.25 -10.52
N VAL A 79 22.93 -5.04 -10.34
CA VAL A 79 21.66 -4.84 -9.64
C VAL A 79 20.72 -3.98 -10.47
N SER A 80 19.43 -4.12 -10.22
CA SER A 80 18.39 -3.25 -10.75
C SER A 80 17.28 -3.07 -9.70
N PRO A 81 16.47 -2.02 -9.79
CA PRO A 81 15.40 -1.76 -8.83
C PRO A 81 14.46 -2.96 -8.70
N PHE A 82 14.10 -3.30 -7.46
CA PHE A 82 13.22 -4.43 -7.16
C PHE A 82 11.81 -3.97 -6.78
N THR A 83 11.63 -2.71 -6.39
CA THR A 83 10.40 -2.22 -5.78
C THR A 83 10.03 -0.87 -6.39
N LEU A 84 8.75 -0.69 -6.72
CA LEU A 84 8.15 0.62 -6.97
C LEU A 84 7.46 1.07 -5.69
N ARG A 85 7.91 2.19 -5.11
CA ARG A 85 7.32 2.75 -3.90
C ARG A 85 7.04 4.23 -4.09
N TYR A 86 5.80 4.63 -3.87
CA TYR A 86 5.33 6.00 -4.02
C TYR A 86 4.61 6.41 -2.75
N ALA A 87 4.86 7.64 -2.30
CA ALA A 87 4.28 8.14 -1.07
C ALA A 87 3.85 9.60 -1.21
N SER A 88 3.11 10.11 -0.23
CA SER A 88 2.63 11.50 -0.24
C SER A 88 3.78 12.49 -0.46
N LYS A 89 3.63 13.34 -1.48
CA LYS A 89 4.61 14.39 -1.78
C LYS A 89 4.58 15.46 -0.69
N ASN A 90 5.76 15.86 -0.21
CA ASN A 90 5.96 16.95 0.76
C ASN A 90 5.25 16.76 2.12
N ILE A 91 4.84 15.53 2.45
CA ILE A 91 4.25 15.20 3.76
C ILE A 91 5.17 14.21 4.45
N LEU A 92 5.26 14.29 5.79
CA LEU A 92 6.04 13.33 6.55
C LEU A 92 5.22 12.06 6.83
N PRO A 93 5.85 10.87 6.83
CA PRO A 93 5.17 9.61 7.13
C PRO A 93 4.53 9.52 8.52
N ASN A 94 4.84 10.44 9.44
CA ASN A 94 4.25 10.50 10.78
C ASN A 94 3.05 11.47 10.87
N GLY A 95 2.66 12.08 9.75
CA GLY A 95 1.49 12.93 9.63
C GLY A 95 0.17 12.14 9.65
N PRO A 96 -0.95 12.83 9.93
CA PRO A 96 -2.29 12.24 9.92
C PRO A 96 -2.85 12.00 8.50
N GLU A 97 -2.31 12.70 7.50
CA GLU A 97 -2.69 12.58 6.10
C GLU A 97 -1.51 11.98 5.33
N TRP A 98 -1.59 10.70 4.96
CA TRP A 98 -0.44 9.99 4.40
C TRP A 98 -0.88 8.83 3.52
N ILE A 99 -0.20 8.65 2.39
CA ILE A 99 -0.27 7.44 1.59
C ILE A 99 1.14 6.91 1.35
N ASP A 100 1.29 5.59 1.40
CA ASP A 100 2.47 4.85 0.98
C ASP A 100 1.99 3.62 0.20
N VAL A 101 2.39 3.53 -1.06
CA VAL A 101 2.05 2.46 -1.98
C VAL A 101 3.33 1.78 -2.38
N ARG A 102 3.42 0.48 -2.17
CA ARG A 102 4.54 -0.35 -2.56
C ARG A 102 4.07 -1.49 -3.45
N LEU A 103 4.75 -1.69 -4.56
CA LEU A 103 4.56 -2.83 -5.44
C LEU A 103 5.93 -3.44 -5.76
N GLU A 104 6.08 -4.74 -5.51
CA GLU A 104 7.33 -5.45 -5.71
C GLU A 104 7.08 -6.92 -6.08
N PRO A 105 8.05 -7.64 -6.67
CA PRO A 105 7.93 -9.07 -6.86
C PRO A 105 7.90 -9.79 -5.51
N PHE A 106 6.99 -10.73 -5.33
CA PHE A 106 6.98 -11.57 -4.13
C PHE A 106 8.17 -12.52 -4.16
N VAL A 107 9.14 -12.33 -3.26
CA VAL A 107 10.46 -12.99 -3.30
C VAL A 107 10.41 -14.50 -3.55
N LYS A 108 9.44 -15.22 -2.96
CA LYS A 108 9.33 -16.69 -3.14
C LYS A 108 8.85 -17.11 -4.54
N ARG A 109 8.22 -16.21 -5.30
CA ARG A 109 7.65 -16.41 -6.64
C ARG A 109 7.74 -15.12 -7.47
N ALA A 110 8.94 -14.53 -7.53
CA ALA A 110 9.18 -13.20 -8.08
C ALA A 110 8.94 -13.09 -9.60
N ASP A 111 8.74 -14.22 -10.26
CA ASP A 111 8.41 -14.35 -11.68
C ASP A 111 6.91 -14.43 -11.96
N LYS A 112 6.06 -14.56 -10.93
CA LYS A 112 4.61 -14.79 -11.10
C LYS A 112 3.69 -13.99 -10.18
N ILE A 113 4.23 -13.45 -9.08
CA ILE A 113 3.41 -12.77 -8.07
C ILE A 113 3.99 -11.39 -7.77
N TYR A 114 3.14 -10.37 -7.84
CA TYR A 114 3.40 -9.10 -7.17
C TYR A 114 2.94 -9.15 -5.72
N SER A 115 3.71 -8.55 -4.83
CA SER A 115 3.32 -8.11 -3.51
C SER A 115 2.97 -6.63 -3.57
N PHE A 116 1.72 -6.30 -3.26
CA PHE A 116 1.22 -4.94 -3.15
C PHE A 116 1.00 -4.62 -1.67
N ASN A 117 1.49 -3.47 -1.23
CA ASN A 117 1.21 -2.91 0.08
C ASN A 117 0.70 -1.48 -0.06
N LEU A 118 -0.35 -1.15 0.69
CA LEU A 118 -0.89 0.19 0.81
C LEU A 118 -1.02 0.52 2.29
N VAL A 119 -0.44 1.65 2.70
CA VAL A 119 -0.77 2.32 3.96
C VAL A 119 -1.46 3.61 3.61
N TYR A 120 -2.66 3.82 4.14
CA TYR A 120 -3.40 5.07 3.95
C TYR A 120 -3.93 5.58 5.28
N ARG A 121 -3.71 6.88 5.52
CA ARG A 121 -4.18 7.62 6.69
C ARG A 121 -4.95 8.85 6.27
N SER A 122 -6.06 9.10 6.95
CA SER A 122 -6.79 10.35 6.86
C SER A 122 -7.42 10.73 8.20
N VAL A 123 -7.60 12.01 8.44
CA VAL A 123 -8.42 12.51 9.56
C VAL A 123 -9.91 12.19 9.39
N ASP A 124 -10.33 11.89 8.17
CA ASP A 124 -11.70 11.49 7.83
C ASP A 124 -11.77 9.98 7.56
N GLY A 125 -12.57 9.28 8.36
CA GLY A 125 -12.74 7.82 8.26
C GLY A 125 -13.42 7.40 6.95
N GLU A 126 -14.26 8.26 6.36
CA GLU A 126 -14.91 7.96 5.07
C GLU A 126 -13.91 7.92 3.92
N ASN A 127 -12.82 8.70 3.99
CA ASN A 127 -11.74 8.60 3.00
C ASN A 127 -11.05 7.24 3.07
N VAL A 128 -10.83 6.71 4.28
CA VAL A 128 -10.23 5.38 4.47
C VAL A 128 -11.13 4.29 3.89
N LYS A 129 -12.45 4.38 4.13
CA LYS A 129 -13.43 3.45 3.54
C LYS A 129 -13.47 3.51 2.02
N THR A 130 -13.51 4.73 1.45
CA THR A 130 -13.51 4.96 0.00
C THR A 130 -12.26 4.35 -0.65
N ILE A 131 -11.09 4.53 -0.03
CA ILE A 131 -9.84 3.91 -0.49
C ILE A 131 -9.95 2.38 -0.43
N LEU A 132 -10.42 1.82 0.69
CA LEU A 132 -10.59 0.37 0.87
C LEU A 132 -11.50 -0.26 -0.19
N GLU A 133 -12.61 0.40 -0.53
CA GLU A 133 -13.54 -0.04 -1.58
C GLU A 133 -12.89 -0.05 -2.97
N SER A 134 -11.88 0.80 -3.18
CA SER A 134 -11.23 1.01 -4.47
C SER A 134 -9.91 0.26 -4.64
N VAL A 135 -9.38 -0.42 -3.61
CA VAL A 135 -8.03 -1.00 -3.65
C VAL A 135 -7.85 -2.02 -4.79
N GLU A 136 -8.84 -2.89 -5.02
CA GLU A 136 -8.76 -3.89 -6.10
C GLU A 136 -8.61 -3.22 -7.48
N ASP A 137 -9.32 -2.11 -7.70
CA ASP A 137 -9.26 -1.34 -8.95
C ASP A 137 -7.96 -0.53 -9.07
N ILE A 138 -7.50 0.08 -7.98
CA ILE A 138 -6.19 0.76 -7.90
C ILE A 138 -5.08 -0.22 -8.29
N ILE A 139 -5.06 -1.41 -7.68
CA ILE A 139 -4.08 -2.45 -7.98
C ILE A 139 -4.09 -2.79 -9.47
N LYS A 140 -5.29 -3.03 -10.04
CA LYS A 140 -5.45 -3.37 -11.45
C LYS A 140 -4.88 -2.28 -12.35
N GLN A 141 -5.25 -1.02 -12.12
CA GLN A 141 -4.77 0.11 -12.90
C GLN A 141 -3.24 0.28 -12.80
N LEU A 142 -2.66 0.11 -11.61
CA LEU A 142 -1.21 0.20 -11.42
C LEU A 142 -0.47 -0.90 -12.18
N VAL A 143 -0.94 -2.15 -12.09
CA VAL A 143 -0.33 -3.28 -12.81
C VAL A 143 -0.43 -3.09 -14.33
N GLU A 144 -1.59 -2.64 -14.84
CA GLU A 144 -1.77 -2.34 -16.26
C GLU A 144 -0.80 -1.27 -16.77
N ARG A 145 -0.53 -0.22 -15.97
CA ARG A 145 0.42 0.84 -16.31
C ARG A 145 1.88 0.38 -16.33
N ILE A 146 2.20 -0.66 -15.56
CA ILE A 146 3.54 -1.24 -15.53
C ILE A 146 3.77 -2.20 -16.70
N HIS A 147 2.69 -2.74 -17.28
CA HIS A 147 2.75 -3.66 -18.42
C HIS A 147 2.67 -2.95 -19.79
N SER A 148 2.36 -1.65 -19.81
CA SER A 148 2.24 -0.83 -21.03
C SER A 148 3.58 -0.29 -21.51
#